data_AF-A0A2V7VHB2-F1
#
_entry.id   AF-A0A2V7VHB2-F1
#
_cell.length_a   1.000
_cell.length_b   1.000
_cell.length_c   1.000
_cell.angle_alpha   90.00
_cell.angle_beta   90.00
_cell.angle_gamma   90.00
#
_symmetry.space_group_name_H-M   'P 1'
#
loop_
_entity.id
_entity.type
_entity.pdbx_description
1 polymer ?
#
loop_
_entity_poly.entity_id
_entity_poly.type
_entity_poly.pdbx_seq_one_letter_code
_entity_poly.pdbx_strand_id
1 'polypeptide(L)'
;MVGPHHVVDVKDTYCPAPYDQFVIQWNGDVVACCTDYEGRTKTANVFVTGIEGAWKGETLKQRKRDMLEGRLLDVCAKCQGVK
;
A
#
# COMPACT_ATOMS: atom_id res chain seq x y z
N MET A 1 -8.50 -12.09 -6.25
CA MET A 1 -7.26 -12.15 -7.05
C MET A 1 -6.74 -10.73 -7.16
N VAL A 2 -5.69 -10.40 -6.41
CA VAL A 2 -5.03 -9.09 -6.50
C VAL A 2 -4.22 -9.11 -7.79
N GLY A 3 -4.58 -8.27 -8.76
CA GLY A 3 -3.93 -8.22 -10.07
C GLY A 3 -2.42 -7.90 -9.96
N PRO A 4 -1.64 -8.04 -11.05
CA PRO A 4 -0.20 -7.88 -11.00
C PRO A 4 0.11 -6.43 -10.67
N HIS A 5 0.45 -6.15 -9.42
CA HIS A 5 1.05 -4.90 -9.04
C HIS A 5 2.47 -4.89 -9.62
N HIS A 6 2.70 -4.09 -10.65
CA HIS A 6 4.05 -3.88 -11.10
C HIS A 6 4.74 -2.93 -10.11
N VAL A 7 5.98 -3.28 -9.77
CA VAL A 7 6.79 -2.58 -8.78
C VAL A 7 7.90 -1.88 -9.56
N VAL A 8 7.99 -0.57 -9.39
CA VAL A 8 8.98 0.30 -10.02
C VAL A 8 9.98 0.71 -8.95
N ASP A 9 11.26 0.47 -9.19
CA ASP A 9 12.35 0.98 -8.35
C ASP A 9 12.63 2.44 -8.74
N VAL A 10 12.30 3.37 -7.86
CA VAL A 10 12.53 4.81 -8.07
C VAL A 10 13.64 5.26 -7.13
N LYS A 11 14.88 5.24 -7.62
CA LYS A 11 16.13 5.39 -6.84
C LYS A 11 16.35 6.68 -6.04
N ASP A 12 15.40 7.62 -6.01
CA ASP A 12 15.53 8.91 -5.34
C ASP A 12 14.26 9.39 -4.60
N THR A 13 13.22 8.54 -4.49
CA THR A 13 11.98 8.92 -3.80
C THR A 13 11.39 7.73 -3.05
N TYR A 14 10.69 8.03 -1.97
CA TYR A 14 10.00 7.05 -1.13
C TYR A 14 8.66 7.64 -0.68
N CYS A 15 7.74 6.79 -0.22
CA CYS A 15 6.45 7.25 0.25
C CYS A 15 6.21 6.78 1.71
N PRO A 16 6.08 7.71 2.68
CA PRO A 16 5.87 7.35 4.08
C PRO A 16 4.42 6.98 4.40
N ALA A 17 3.48 7.15 3.45
CA ALA A 17 2.04 7.02 3.69
C ALA A 17 1.64 5.76 4.49
N PRO A 18 2.10 4.53 4.20
CA PRO A 18 1.67 3.35 4.96
C PRO A 18 2.15 3.33 6.43
N TYR A 19 3.10 4.17 6.81
CA TYR A 19 3.57 4.32 8.19
C TYR A 19 2.80 5.40 8.95
N ASP A 20 2.38 6.46 8.28
CA ASP A 20 1.66 7.58 8.90
C ASP A 20 0.16 7.31 9.05
N GLN A 21 -0.38 6.37 8.28
CA GLN A 21 -1.81 6.06 8.25
C GLN A 21 -2.07 4.56 8.11
N PHE A 22 -3.19 4.13 8.69
CA PHE A 22 -3.76 2.81 8.48
C PHE A 22 -5.17 2.96 7.90
N VAL A 23 -5.30 2.77 6.59
CA VAL A 23 -6.51 3.13 5.86
C VAL A 23 -7.36 1.91 5.60
N ILE A 24 -8.62 1.98 6.05
CA ILE A 24 -9.65 0.99 5.81
C ILE A 24 -10.74 1.65 4.96
N GLN A 25 -11.01 1.10 3.78
CA GLN A 25 -12.12 1.56 2.93
C GLN A 25 -13.47 1.03 3.44
N TRP A 26 -14.56 1.60 2.92
CA TRP A 26 -15.94 1.25 3.32
C TRP A 26 -16.27 -0.24 3.17
N ASN A 27 -15.62 -0.93 2.23
CA ASN A 27 -15.80 -2.37 1.96
C ASN A 27 -14.87 -3.26 2.81
N GLY A 28 -14.15 -2.67 3.77
CA GLY A 28 -13.22 -3.35 4.66
C GLY A 28 -11.81 -3.55 4.07
N ASP A 29 -11.54 -3.10 2.85
CA ASP A 29 -10.21 -3.25 2.25
C ASP A 29 -9.19 -2.34 2.93
N VAL A 30 -8.03 -2.91 3.24
CA VAL A 30 -6.89 -2.17 3.80
C VAL A 30 -5.97 -1.76 2.66
N VAL A 31 -5.78 -0.46 2.50
CA VAL A 31 -4.98 0.15 1.41
C VAL A 31 -3.80 0.93 1.95
N ALA A 32 -2.83 1.24 1.10
CA ALA A 32 -1.56 1.86 1.48
C ALA A 32 -1.66 3.38 1.73
N CYS A 33 -2.69 4.07 1.22
CA CYS A 33 -2.86 5.52 1.32
C CYS A 33 -4.33 5.93 1.22
N CYS A 34 -4.72 7.02 1.88
CA CYS A 34 -6.08 7.58 1.82
C CYS A 34 -6.48 8.09 0.44
N THR A 35 -5.50 8.41 -0.41
CA THR A 35 -5.74 8.84 -1.80
C THR A 35 -6.02 7.68 -2.75
N ASP A 36 -5.80 6.43 -2.33
CA ASP A 36 -6.10 5.24 -3.12
C ASP A 36 -7.60 4.89 -3.04
N TYR A 37 -8.44 5.74 -3.62
CA TYR A 37 -9.89 5.55 -3.67
C TYR A 37 -10.26 4.27 -4.43
N GLU A 38 -9.52 3.94 -5.48
CA GLU A 38 -9.78 2.77 -6.33
C GLU A 38 -9.34 1.44 -5.69
N GLY A 39 -8.67 1.46 -4.53
CA GLY A 39 -8.22 0.27 -3.82
C GLY A 39 -7.09 -0.50 -4.53
N ARG A 40 -6.30 0.19 -5.35
CA ARG A 40 -5.23 -0.39 -6.18
C ARG A 40 -4.00 -0.80 -5.38
N THR A 41 -3.96 -0.53 -4.09
CA THR A 41 -2.86 -0.87 -3.19
C THR A 41 -3.29 -1.80 -2.06
N LYS A 42 -4.43 -2.50 -2.22
CA LYS A 42 -4.98 -3.42 -1.24
C LYS A 42 -3.95 -4.43 -0.72
N THR A 43 -3.86 -4.53 0.62
CA THR A 43 -2.98 -5.48 1.32
C THR A 43 -3.75 -6.56 2.09
N ALA A 44 -4.96 -6.25 2.56
CA ALA A 44 -5.82 -7.15 3.32
C ALA A 44 -7.31 -6.72 3.25
N ASN A 45 -8.20 -7.46 3.90
CA ASN A 45 -9.57 -7.02 4.19
C ASN A 45 -9.91 -7.35 5.65
N VAL A 46 -10.36 -6.34 6.41
CA VAL A 46 -10.60 -6.47 7.86
C VAL A 46 -11.80 -7.36 8.20
N PHE A 47 -12.75 -7.54 7.29
CA PHE A 47 -13.88 -8.47 7.50
C PHE A 47 -13.44 -9.93 7.43
N VAL A 48 -12.25 -10.22 6.87
CA VAL A 48 -11.69 -11.57 6.81
C VAL A 48 -10.70 -11.81 7.95
N THR A 49 -9.74 -10.91 8.16
CA THR A 49 -8.62 -11.13 9.09
C THR A 49 -8.70 -10.34 10.39
N GLY A 50 -9.72 -9.47 10.54
CA GLY A 50 -9.74 -8.46 11.58
C GLY A 50 -8.68 -7.37 11.38
N ILE A 51 -8.76 -6.32 12.21
CA ILE A 51 -7.82 -5.18 12.18
C ILE A 51 -6.41 -5.64 12.54
N GLU A 52 -6.26 -6.39 13.64
CA GLU A 52 -4.95 -6.84 14.11
C GLU A 52 -4.28 -7.80 13.12
N GLY A 53 -5.06 -8.73 12.55
CA GLY A 53 -4.55 -9.65 11.53
C GLY A 53 -4.13 -8.93 10.25
N ALA A 54 -4.89 -7.92 9.82
CA ALA A 54 -4.51 -7.08 8.69
C ALA A 54 -3.23 -6.27 8.97
N TRP A 55 -3.10 -5.71 10.17
CA TRP A 55 -1.92 -4.91 10.57
C TRP A 55 -0.64 -5.75 10.69
N LYS A 56 -0.75 -6.95 11.27
CA LYS A 56 0.37 -7.88 11.45
C LYS A 56 0.67 -8.72 10.20
N GLY A 57 -0.16 -8.61 9.16
CA GLY A 57 -0.03 -9.36 7.91
C GLY A 57 1.27 -9.05 7.16
N GLU A 58 1.90 -10.08 6.60
CA GLU A 58 3.18 -9.96 5.90
C GLU A 58 3.08 -9.08 4.64
N THR A 59 1.94 -9.08 3.95
CA THR A 59 1.70 -8.20 2.79
C THR A 59 1.83 -6.72 3.16
N LEU A 60 1.25 -6.29 4.29
CA LEU A 60 1.35 -4.91 4.75
C LEU A 60 2.78 -4.56 5.20
N LYS A 61 3.44 -5.47 5.94
CA LYS A 61 4.83 -5.28 6.35
C LYS A 61 5.78 -5.16 5.16
N GLN A 62 5.59 -6.00 4.15
CA GLN A 62 6.38 -5.94 2.92
C GLN A 62 6.09 -4.64 2.17
N ARG A 63 4.82 -4.24 2.04
CA ARG A 63 4.46 -2.98 1.38
C ARG A 63 5.10 -1.76 2.05
N LYS A 64 5.10 -1.73 3.38
CA LYS A 64 5.78 -0.72 4.19
C LYS A 64 7.28 -0.65 3.85
N ARG A 65 7.99 -1.77 3.91
CA ARG A 65 9.42 -1.84 3.55
C ARG A 65 9.68 -1.39 2.10
N ASP A 66 8.92 -1.91 1.16
CA ASP A 66 9.03 -1.57 -0.26
C ASP A 66 8.88 -0.06 -0.48
N MET A 67 7.90 0.56 0.16
CA MET A 67 7.65 1.99 -0.02
C MET A 67 8.70 2.90 0.64
N LEU A 68 9.39 2.46 1.70
CA LEU A 68 10.55 3.18 2.27
C LEU A 68 11.80 3.01 1.42
N GLU A 69 11.97 1.84 0.80
CA GLU A 69 13.14 1.51 -0.02
C GLU A 69 12.99 1.97 -1.47
N GLY A 70 11.98 2.78 -1.80
CA GLY A 70 11.74 3.31 -3.14
C GLY A 70 11.18 2.31 -4.15
N ARG A 71 10.81 1.09 -3.70
CA ARG A 71 10.10 0.08 -4.51
C ARG A 71 8.61 0.37 -4.49
N LEU A 72 8.20 1.31 -5.33
CA LEU A 72 6.82 1.80 -5.37
C LEU A 72 5.98 0.97 -6.34
N LEU A 73 4.69 0.80 -6.05
CA LEU A 73 3.78 0.34 -7.09
C LEU A 73 3.66 1.39 -8.19
N ASP A 74 3.28 0.98 -9.40
CA ASP A 74 3.04 1.88 -10.55
C ASP A 74 2.23 3.11 -10.20
N VAL A 75 1.16 2.93 -9.42
CA VAL A 75 0.27 4.01 -8.98
C VAL A 75 0.94 4.95 -8.00
N CYS A 76 1.77 4.41 -7.09
CA CYS A 76 2.50 5.18 -6.09
C CYS A 76 3.66 5.95 -6.75
N ALA A 77 4.35 5.34 -7.72
CA ALA A 77 5.42 5.96 -8.48
C ALA A 77 4.90 7.15 -9.31
N LYS A 78 3.70 7.04 -9.89
CA LYS A 78 3.03 8.15 -10.59
C LYS A 78 2.57 9.25 -9.63
N CYS A 79 2.05 8.88 -8.45
CA CYS A 79 1.53 9.83 -7.46
C CYS A 79 2.62 10.69 -6.81
N GLN A 80 3.78 10.12 -6.49
CA GLN A 80 4.89 10.87 -5.90
C GLN A 80 5.55 11.84 -6.88
N GLY A 81 5.13 11.83 -8.16
CA GLY A 81 5.86 12.46 -9.24
C GLY A 81 7.15 11.71 -9.46
N VAL A 82 7.35 11.20 -10.67
CA VAL A 82 8.72 11.12 -11.18
C VAL A 82 9.24 12.56 -11.07
N LYS A 83 10.41 12.76 -10.43
CA LYS A 83 11.05 14.09 -10.30
C LYS A 83 10.88 14.94 -11.55
#